data_AF-A0A8J5MC98-F1
#
_entry.id   AF-A0A8J5MC98-F1
#
_cell.length_a   1.000
_cell.length_b   1.000
_cell.length_c   1.000
_cell.angle_alpha   90.00
_cell.angle_beta   90.00
_cell.angle_gamma   90.00
#
_symmetry.space_group_name_H-M   'P 1'
#
loop_
_entity.id
_entity.type
_entity.pdbx_description
1 polymer ?
#
loop_
_entity_poly.entity_id
_entity_poly.type
_entity_poly.pdbx_seq_one_letter_code
_entity_poly.pdbx_strand_id
1 'polypeptide(L)'
;MAMDNDDQRITWLKSRGTVANAKDKIVGAVWVNGNHWCALCISLTKWSYTVMDPRNDEATFVKVDTLFRKVFHPLLDGNKRWRQEVNREYQQYDSPSCGILVLASIESYLHQQLDVPSDVDYLRLRYMLKMPLA
;
A
#
# COMPACT_ATOMS: atom_id res chain seq x y z
N MET A 1 -3.09 -2.39 15.02
CA MET A 1 -3.02 -3.80 15.44
C MET A 1 -2.77 -4.62 14.19
N ALA A 2 -1.66 -5.37 14.13
CA ALA A 2 -1.52 -6.40 13.12
C ALA A 2 -2.56 -7.49 13.42
N MET A 3 -3.41 -7.82 12.45
CA MET A 3 -4.39 -8.90 12.61
C MET A 3 -3.75 -10.23 12.21
N ASP A 4 -3.96 -11.25 13.03
CA ASP A 4 -3.20 -12.50 13.03
C ASP A 4 -3.63 -13.49 11.93
N ASN A 5 -4.83 -13.33 11.33
CA ASN A 5 -5.26 -14.13 10.18
C ASN A 5 -6.13 -13.37 9.17
N ASP A 6 -6.32 -13.96 7.99
CA ASP A 6 -7.00 -13.32 6.86
C ASP A 6 -8.52 -13.12 7.09
N ASP A 7 -9.19 -14.04 7.79
CA ASP A 7 -10.63 -13.92 8.09
C ASP A 7 -10.94 -12.76 9.04
N GLN A 8 -10.07 -12.53 10.03
CA GLN A 8 -10.14 -11.36 10.90
C GLN A 8 -9.96 -10.07 10.11
N ARG A 9 -9.01 -10.04 9.16
CA ARG A 9 -8.79 -8.88 8.29
C ARG A 9 -10.01 -8.58 7.43
N ILE A 10 -10.59 -9.61 6.82
CA ILE A 10 -11.83 -9.52 6.04
C ILE A 10 -12.97 -8.96 6.89
N THR A 11 -13.19 -9.55 8.06
CA THR A 11 -14.27 -9.14 8.98
C THR A 11 -14.12 -7.69 9.40
N TRP A 12 -12.89 -7.28 9.72
CA TRP A 12 -12.59 -5.89 10.08
C TRP A 12 -12.79 -4.93 8.90
N LEU A 13 -12.35 -5.28 7.69
CA LEU A 13 -12.57 -4.44 6.50
C LEU A 13 -14.06 -4.29 6.16
N LYS A 14 -14.85 -5.37 6.32
CA LYS A 14 -16.31 -5.34 6.16
C LYS A 14 -16.96 -4.43 7.20
N SER A 15 -16.60 -4.54 8.48
CA SER A 15 -17.21 -3.76 9.55
C SER A 15 -16.90 -2.26 9.46
N ARG A 16 -15.79 -1.89 8.83
CA ARG A 16 -15.43 -0.49 8.54
C ARG A 16 -16.04 0.04 7.25
N GLY A 17 -16.61 -0.83 6.41
CA GLY A 17 -17.08 -0.46 5.08
C GLY A 17 -15.96 0.06 4.16
N THR A 18 -14.69 -0.16 4.50
CA THR A 18 -13.54 0.44 3.78
C THR A 18 -13.55 0.06 2.30
N VAL A 19 -13.77 -1.22 2.00
CA VAL A 19 -13.80 -1.72 0.62
C VAL A 19 -15.14 -1.40 -0.04
N ALA A 20 -16.25 -1.61 0.68
CA ALA A 20 -17.60 -1.41 0.14
C ALA A 20 -17.89 0.06 -0.22
N ASN A 21 -17.31 1.01 0.52
CA ASN A 21 -17.54 2.45 0.32
C ASN A 21 -16.47 3.10 -0.57
N ALA A 22 -15.44 2.35 -1.00
CA ALA A 22 -14.41 2.88 -1.87
C ALA A 22 -14.98 3.18 -3.26
N LYS A 23 -14.71 4.38 -3.77
CA LYS A 23 -15.26 4.86 -5.05
C LYS A 23 -14.36 4.55 -6.23
N ASP A 24 -13.06 4.78 -6.06
CA ASP A 24 -12.08 4.78 -7.14
C ASP A 24 -10.79 4.03 -6.77
N LYS A 25 -10.29 4.24 -5.55
CA LYS A 25 -9.01 3.72 -5.09
C LYS A 25 -9.09 3.22 -3.65
N ILE A 26 -8.28 2.21 -3.34
CA ILE A 26 -8.00 1.75 -1.99
C ILE A 26 -6.48 1.72 -1.85
N VAL A 27 -5.93 2.33 -0.81
CA VAL A 27 -4.48 2.37 -0.58
C VAL A 27 -4.16 1.94 0.84
N GLY A 28 -3.04 1.28 1.04
CA GLY A 28 -2.61 0.84 2.35
C GLY A 28 -1.11 0.62 2.46
N ALA A 29 -0.55 1.02 3.59
CA ALA A 29 0.76 0.58 4.03
C ALA A 29 0.64 -0.81 4.66
N VAL A 30 1.50 -1.73 4.24
CA VAL A 30 1.49 -3.14 4.64
C VAL A 30 2.74 -3.43 5.44
N TRP A 31 2.57 -3.95 6.66
CA TRP A 31 3.68 -4.40 7.50
C TRP A 31 4.00 -5.86 7.22
N VAL A 32 5.22 -6.13 6.77
CA VAL A 32 5.69 -7.45 6.32
C VAL A 32 6.85 -7.89 7.22
N ASN A 33 6.83 -9.16 7.63
CA ASN A 33 7.87 -9.83 8.43
C ASN A 33 8.26 -9.13 9.75
N GLY A 34 7.38 -8.29 10.29
CA GLY A 34 7.62 -7.62 11.57
C GLY A 34 8.66 -6.50 11.54
N ASN A 35 9.22 -6.13 10.38
CA ASN A 35 10.29 -5.14 10.29
C ASN A 35 10.33 -4.32 8.98
N HIS A 36 9.35 -4.47 8.10
CA HIS A 36 9.41 -3.85 6.77
C HIS A 36 8.06 -3.34 6.28
N TRP A 37 8.03 -2.12 5.75
CA TRP A 37 6.83 -1.51 5.18
C TRP A 37 6.81 -1.62 3.66
N CYS A 38 5.64 -1.96 3.11
CA CYS A 38 5.36 -2.01 1.68
C CYS A 38 4.05 -1.27 1.39
N ALA A 39 3.71 -1.08 0.11
CA ALA A 39 2.44 -0.48 -0.30
C ALA A 39 1.60 -1.46 -1.12
N LEU A 40 0.28 -1.42 -0.89
CA LEU A 40 -0.73 -2.01 -1.76
C LEU A 40 -1.70 -0.90 -2.18
N CYS A 41 -1.78 -0.64 -3.48
CA CYS A 41 -2.64 0.38 -4.06
C CYS A 41 -3.57 -0.28 -5.08
N ILE A 42 -4.88 -0.18 -4.91
CA ILE A 42 -5.90 -0.84 -5.72
C ILE A 42 -6.69 0.23 -6.47
N SER A 43 -6.82 0.09 -7.78
CA SER A 43 -7.69 0.91 -8.62
C SER A 43 -8.94 0.12 -9.02
N LEU A 44 -10.10 0.59 -8.56
CA LEU A 44 -11.40 0.03 -8.89
C LEU A 44 -11.83 0.38 -10.32
N THR A 45 -11.29 1.45 -10.90
CA THR A 45 -11.62 1.89 -12.26
C THR A 45 -10.75 1.23 -13.32
N LYS A 46 -9.47 0.98 -13.02
CA LYS A 46 -8.54 0.29 -13.91
C LYS A 46 -8.51 -1.23 -13.73
N TRP A 47 -9.16 -1.74 -12.68
CA TRP A 47 -9.11 -3.15 -12.28
C TRP A 47 -7.68 -3.64 -12.11
N SER A 48 -6.86 -2.83 -11.45
CA SER A 48 -5.47 -3.17 -11.17
C SER A 48 -5.14 -2.98 -9.70
N TYR A 49 -4.13 -3.71 -9.23
CA TYR A 49 -3.51 -3.49 -7.93
C TYR A 49 -2.00 -3.42 -8.12
N THR A 50 -1.42 -2.37 -7.56
CA THR A 50 0.00 -2.08 -7.60
C THR A 50 0.63 -2.47 -6.27
N VAL A 51 1.69 -3.27 -6.35
CA VAL A 51 2.55 -3.58 -5.21
C VAL A 51 3.81 -2.72 -5.32
N MET A 52 4.20 -2.09 -4.21
CA MET A 52 5.45 -1.36 -4.11
C MET A 52 6.22 -1.87 -2.89
N ASP A 53 7.49 -2.20 -3.10
CA ASP A 53 8.42 -2.54 -2.05
C ASP A 53 9.68 -1.67 -2.20
N PRO A 54 10.04 -0.86 -1.19
CA PRO A 54 11.27 -0.09 -1.23
C PRO A 54 12.54 -0.92 -1.37
N ARG A 55 12.54 -2.18 -0.90
CA ARG A 55 13.68 -3.10 -1.07
C ARG A 55 13.71 -3.77 -2.45
N ASN A 56 12.65 -3.61 -3.25
CA ASN A 56 12.45 -4.32 -4.51
C ASN A 56 12.57 -5.85 -4.36
N ASP A 57 12.15 -6.41 -3.23
CA ASP A 57 12.27 -7.84 -2.91
C ASP A 57 11.07 -8.64 -3.47
N GLU A 58 11.39 -9.64 -4.30
CA GLU A 58 10.38 -10.50 -4.93
C GLU A 58 9.57 -11.32 -3.93
N ALA A 59 10.18 -11.76 -2.83
CA ALA A 59 9.47 -12.51 -1.79
C ALA A 59 8.40 -11.64 -1.12
N THR A 60 8.67 -10.34 -0.99
CA THR A 60 7.73 -9.36 -0.48
C THR A 60 6.59 -9.10 -1.46
N PHE A 61 6.86 -9.03 -2.77
CA PHE A 61 5.81 -8.93 -3.79
C PHE A 61 4.81 -10.09 -3.72
N VAL A 62 5.31 -11.33 -3.54
CA VAL A 62 4.46 -12.52 -3.40
C VAL A 62 3.57 -12.45 -2.15
N LYS A 63 4.10 -11.93 -1.03
CA LYS A 63 3.33 -11.77 0.21
C LYS A 63 2.21 -10.75 0.07
N VAL A 64 2.49 -9.61 -0.56
CA VAL A 64 1.48 -8.57 -0.78
C VAL A 64 0.45 -9.01 -1.85
N ASP A 65 0.87 -9.75 -2.87
CA ASP A 65 -0.04 -10.40 -3.83
C ASP A 65 -0.98 -11.38 -3.12
N THR A 66 -0.44 -12.22 -2.23
CA THR A 66 -1.23 -13.15 -1.43
C THR A 66 -2.25 -12.42 -0.56
N LEU A 67 -1.84 -11.31 0.07
CA LEU A 67 -2.74 -10.45 0.83
C LEU A 67 -3.89 -9.92 -0.04
N PHE A 68 -3.59 -9.42 -1.25
CA PHE A 68 -4.63 -8.97 -2.18
C PHE A 68 -5.60 -10.12 -2.50
N ARG A 69 -5.09 -11.28 -2.93
CA ARG A 69 -5.91 -12.43 -3.34
C ARG A 69 -6.79 -12.99 -2.23
N LYS A 70 -6.27 -13.06 -1.01
CA LYS A 70 -6.99 -13.68 0.12
C LYS A 70 -7.89 -12.72 0.85
N VAL A 71 -7.53 -11.44 0.96
CA VAL A 71 -8.26 -10.48 1.80
C VAL A 71 -9.08 -9.50 0.98
N PHE A 72 -8.49 -8.88 -0.05
CA PHE A 72 -9.19 -7.83 -0.80
C PHE A 72 -10.04 -8.38 -1.94
N HIS A 73 -9.52 -9.31 -2.73
CA HIS A 73 -10.23 -9.87 -3.87
C HIS A 73 -11.62 -10.45 -3.52
N PRO A 74 -11.82 -11.18 -2.41
CA PRO A 74 -13.16 -11.66 -2.02
C PRO A 74 -14.15 -10.56 -1.63
N LEU A 75 -13.67 -9.34 -1.40
CA LEU A 75 -14.47 -8.17 -1.04
C LEU A 75 -14.75 -7.25 -2.24
N LEU A 76 -14.15 -7.56 -3.39
CA LEU A 76 -14.26 -6.80 -4.63
C LEU A 76 -15.19 -7.52 -5.61
N ASP A 77 -15.55 -6.84 -6.71
CA ASP A 77 -16.36 -7.44 -7.77
C ASP A 77 -15.60 -8.60 -8.46
N GLY A 78 -16.07 -9.82 -8.21
CA GLY A 78 -15.49 -11.05 -8.73
C GLY A 78 -15.64 -11.24 -10.25
N ASN A 79 -16.45 -10.42 -10.93
CA ASN A 79 -16.59 -10.48 -12.39
C ASN A 79 -15.46 -9.75 -13.14
N LYS A 80 -14.58 -9.07 -12.41
CA LYS A 80 -13.53 -8.23 -12.98
C LYS A 80 -12.22 -8.97 -13.02
N ARG A 81 -11.51 -8.82 -14.14
CA ARG A 81 -10.16 -9.38 -14.30
C ARG A 81 -9.14 -8.40 -13.73
N TRP A 82 -8.64 -8.72 -12.54
CA TRP A 82 -7.65 -7.92 -11.84
C TRP A 82 -6.25 -8.12 -12.41
N ARG A 83 -5.53 -7.02 -12.68
CA ARG A 83 -4.12 -7.03 -13.11
C ARG A 83 -3.20 -6.59 -11.96
N GLN A 84 -2.16 -7.39 -11.71
CA GLN A 84 -1.07 -6.97 -10.84
C GLN A 84 -0.11 -6.03 -11.58
N GLU A 85 0.32 -4.98 -10.90
CA GLU A 85 1.39 -4.07 -11.30
C GLU A 85 2.45 -4.01 -10.21
N VAL A 86 3.70 -3.74 -10.58
CA VAL A 86 4.81 -3.57 -9.63
C VAL A 86 5.40 -2.19 -9.85
N ASN A 87 5.44 -1.38 -8.79
CA ASN A 87 6.16 -0.11 -8.79
C ASN A 87 7.54 -0.30 -8.17
N ARG A 88 8.58 0.01 -8.94
CA ARG A 88 10.00 -0.12 -8.55
C ARG A 88 10.71 1.23 -8.39
N GLU A 89 10.00 2.34 -8.55
CA GLU A 89 10.58 3.69 -8.60
C GLU A 89 11.05 4.19 -7.22
N TYR A 90 10.49 3.64 -6.14
CA TYR A 90 10.72 4.10 -4.77
C TYR A 90 11.72 3.21 -4.02
N GLN A 91 12.94 3.11 -4.52
CA GLN A 91 13.95 2.23 -3.95
C GLN A 91 14.63 2.85 -2.70
N GLN A 92 14.72 2.06 -1.63
CA GLN A 92 15.52 2.40 -0.45
C GLN A 92 16.97 1.97 -0.66
N TYR A 93 17.90 2.84 -0.24
CA TYR A 93 19.34 2.53 -0.19
C TYR A 93 19.87 2.46 1.24
N ASP A 94 19.03 2.75 2.22
CA ASP A 94 19.32 2.70 3.65
C ASP A 94 18.39 1.71 4.37
N SER A 95 18.64 1.45 5.66
CA SER A 95 17.82 0.54 6.46
C SER A 95 16.48 1.12 6.95
N PRO A 96 16.34 2.43 7.32
CA PRO A 96 15.14 2.92 7.98
C PRO A 96 14.07 3.52 7.05
N SER A 97 14.31 3.70 5.75
CA SER A 97 13.42 4.53 4.91
C SER A 97 12.20 3.82 4.32
N CYS A 98 11.99 2.52 4.56
CA CYS A 98 10.84 1.80 4.00
C CYS A 98 9.51 2.50 4.26
N GLY A 99 9.26 2.97 5.49
CA GLY A 99 8.00 3.62 5.85
C GLY A 99 7.78 4.94 5.11
N ILE A 100 8.80 5.78 5.00
CA ILE A 100 8.65 7.11 4.37
C ILE A 100 8.48 6.99 2.85
N LEU A 101 9.16 6.03 2.22
CA LEU A 101 9.04 5.75 0.80
C LEU A 101 7.67 5.15 0.45
N VAL A 102 7.10 4.32 1.33
CA VAL A 102 5.72 3.83 1.19
C VAL A 102 4.71 4.97 1.21
N LEU A 103 4.85 5.91 2.16
CA LEU A 103 3.96 7.08 2.21
C LEU A 103 4.07 7.93 0.94
N ALA A 104 5.28 8.21 0.47
CA ALA A 104 5.50 8.93 -0.78
C ALA A 104 4.87 8.25 -1.98
N SER A 105 5.04 6.92 -2.12
CA SER A 105 4.41 6.16 -3.21
C SER A 105 2.88 6.18 -3.15
N ILE A 106 2.29 6.08 -1.95
CA ILE A 106 0.84 6.17 -1.79
C ILE A 106 0.34 7.57 -2.17
N GLU A 107 1.00 8.63 -1.71
CA GLU A 107 0.65 10.02 -2.06
C GLU A 107 0.73 10.23 -3.58
N SER A 108 1.81 9.76 -4.22
CA SER A 108 1.97 9.80 -5.68
C SER A 108 0.85 9.04 -6.40
N TYR A 109 0.50 7.84 -5.93
CA TYR A 109 -0.60 7.05 -6.49
C TYR A 109 -1.95 7.75 -6.39
N LEU A 110 -2.22 8.42 -5.26
CA LEU A 110 -3.46 9.16 -5.03
C LEU A 110 -3.57 10.39 -5.93
N HIS A 111 -2.51 11.20 -5.98
CA HIS A 111 -2.52 12.54 -6.59
C HIS A 111 -1.92 12.60 -8.00
N GLN A 112 -1.42 11.48 -8.55
CA GLN A 112 -0.71 11.42 -9.84
C GLN A 112 0.48 12.38 -9.92
N GLN A 113 1.09 12.70 -8.78
CA GLN A 113 2.29 13.53 -8.71
C GLN A 113 3.52 12.63 -8.76
N LEU A 114 4.29 12.74 -9.84
CA LEU A 114 5.60 12.10 -10.01
C LEU A 114 6.68 13.03 -9.45
N ASP A 115 6.73 13.17 -8.13
CA ASP A 115 7.96 13.58 -7.47
C ASP A 115 8.56 12.31 -6.91
N VAL A 116 9.57 11.76 -7.58
CA VAL A 116 10.42 10.70 -7.02
C VAL A 116 11.30 11.40 -5.99
N PRO A 117 11.00 11.33 -4.68
CA PRO A 117 11.65 12.20 -3.74
C PRO A 117 13.00 11.57 -3.44
N SER A 118 14.05 12.10 -4.06
CA SER A 118 15.44 11.75 -3.76
C SER A 118 15.83 12.18 -2.34
N ASP A 119 15.05 13.05 -1.70
CA ASP A 119 15.31 13.57 -0.37
C ASP A 119 14.37 12.98 0.70
N VAL A 120 14.83 11.87 1.27
CA VAL A 120 14.19 11.14 2.36
C VAL A 120 14.01 12.02 3.61
N ASP A 121 14.96 12.90 3.92
CA ASP A 121 14.91 13.75 5.11
C ASP A 121 13.87 14.87 4.97
N TYR A 122 13.80 15.47 3.78
CA TYR A 122 12.71 16.37 3.45
C TYR A 122 11.35 15.69 3.56
N LEU A 123 11.20 14.45 3.06
CA LEU A 123 9.95 13.71 3.21
C LEU A 123 9.59 13.50 4.68
N ARG A 124 10.55 13.07 5.52
CA ARG A 124 10.34 12.91 6.97
C ARG A 124 9.81 14.19 7.57
N LEU A 125 10.47 15.31 7.31
CA LEU A 125 10.05 16.62 7.80
C LEU A 125 8.64 16.99 7.28
N ARG A 126 8.37 16.82 5.98
CA ARG A 126 7.07 17.13 5.36
C ARG A 126 5.94 16.34 6.01
N TYR A 127 6.12 15.04 6.22
CA TYR A 127 5.10 14.20 6.85
C TYR A 127 4.95 14.46 8.34
N MET A 128 6.02 14.81 9.06
CA MET A 128 5.94 15.26 10.45
C MET A 128 5.23 16.60 10.59
N LEU A 129 5.52 17.58 9.74
CA LEU A 129 4.90 18.91 9.78
C LEU A 129 3.43 18.91 9.34
N LYS A 130 3.03 17.94 8.51
CA LYS A 130 1.62 17.72 8.15
C LYS A 130 0.81 17.08 9.28
N MET A 131 1.43 16.64 10.38
CA MET A 131 0.68 16.32 11.58
C MET A 131 0.04 17.62 12.09
N PRO A 132 -1.28 17.66 12.34
CA PRO A 132 -1.82 18.71 13.17
C PRO A 132 -1.01 18.69 14.46
N LEU A 133 -0.42 19.82 14.83
CA LEU A 133 -0.05 20.04 16.23
C LEU A 133 -1.35 19.86 17.00
N ALA A 134 -1.49 18.69 17.63
CA ALA A 134 -2.62 18.35 18.47
C ALA A 134 -2.68 19.29 19.67
#